data_AF-A0A7S3SWI6-F1
#
_entry.id   AF-A0A7S3SWI6-F1
#
_cell.length_a   1.000
_cell.length_b   1.000
_cell.length_c   1.000
_cell.angle_alpha   90.00
_cell.angle_beta   90.00
_cell.angle_gamma   90.00
#
_symmetry.space_group_name_H-M   'P 1'
#
loop_
_entity.id
_entity.type
_entity.pdbx_description
1 polymer ?
#
loop_
_entity_poly.entity_id
_entity_poly.type
_entity_poly.pdbx_seq_one_letter_code
_entity_poly.pdbx_strand_id
1 'polypeptide(L)'
;VALIDFGQVKRIGYKFRRELAELIINITELEETDEELRRLSKLGDKMGLKFAEDAHEFCPAALGLYVLDWSREELPGGYSAYELSPRNVMGDVTYFPPEWVLTCRALQ
;
A
#
# COMPACT_ATOMS: atom_id res chain seq x y z
N VAL A 1 11.55 3.63 -26.28
CA VAL A 1 12.44 2.93 -25.33
C VAL A 1 12.54 1.47 -25.78
N ALA A 2 13.73 1.00 -26.16
CA ALA A 2 13.94 -0.42 -26.46
C ALA A 2 14.31 -1.14 -25.16
N LEU A 3 13.45 -2.06 -24.71
CA LEU A 3 13.69 -2.92 -23.55
C LEU A 3 14.54 -4.11 -24.00
N ILE A 4 15.86 -4.03 -23.78
CA ILE A 4 16.83 -5.03 -24.27
C ILE A 4 17.35 -5.94 -23.13
N ASP A 5 17.07 -5.63 -21.87
CA ASP A 5 17.56 -6.41 -20.73
C ASP A 5 16.43 -7.08 -19.92
N PHE A 6 16.47 -8.41 -19.83
CA PHE A 6 15.56 -9.25 -19.05
C PHE A 6 16.30 -10.04 -17.95
N GLY A 7 17.56 -9.71 -17.64
CA GLY A 7 18.39 -10.44 -16.66
C GLY A 7 17.83 -10.44 -15.23
N GLN A 8 16.88 -9.55 -14.91
CA GLN A 8 16.22 -9.46 -13.61
C GLN A 8 14.69 -9.34 -13.70
N VAL A 9 14.02 -10.10 -14.57
CA VAL A 9 12.54 -10.13 -14.59
C VAL A 9 12.03 -10.77 -13.29
N LYS A 10 11.79 -9.95 -12.27
CA LYS A 10 11.04 -10.36 -11.09
C LYS A 10 9.56 -10.37 -11.46
N ARG A 11 8.99 -11.56 -11.53
CA ARG A 11 7.57 -11.74 -11.86
C ARG A 11 6.73 -11.44 -10.63
N ILE A 12 5.85 -10.45 -10.74
CA ILE A 12 4.75 -10.29 -9.79
C ILE A 12 3.76 -11.45 -10.00
N GLY A 13 3.34 -12.11 -8.93
CA GLY A 13 2.38 -13.22 -9.01
C GLY A 13 1.02 -12.78 -9.53
N TYR A 14 0.28 -13.68 -10.20
CA TYR A 14 -1.07 -13.38 -10.70
C TYR A 14 -2.03 -12.96 -9.57
N LYS A 15 -1.96 -13.64 -8.42
CA LYS A 15 -2.75 -13.31 -7.22
C LYS A 15 -2.52 -11.86 -6.79
N PHE A 16 -1.25 -11.48 -6.59
CA PHE A 16 -0.89 -10.12 -6.20
C PHE A 16 -1.35 -9.07 -7.21
N ARG A 17 -1.19 -9.33 -8.53
CA ARG A 17 -1.69 -8.40 -9.56
C ARG A 17 -3.20 -8.17 -9.46
N ARG A 18 -3.97 -9.23 -9.19
CA ARG A 18 -5.42 -9.13 -9.01
C ARG A 18 -5.78 -8.32 -7.77
N GLU A 19 -5.12 -8.60 -6.64
CA GLU A 19 -5.34 -7.87 -5.38
C GLU A 19 -4.93 -6.40 -5.49
N LEU A 20 -3.85 -6.09 -6.22
CA LEU A 20 -3.43 -4.73 -6.52
C LEU A 20 -4.47 -3.99 -7.39
N ALA A 21 -5.02 -4.65 -8.42
CA ALA A 21 -6.07 -4.05 -9.24
C ALA A 21 -7.34 -3.76 -8.41
N GLU A 22 -7.73 -4.69 -7.53
CA GLU A 22 -8.83 -4.50 -6.58
C GLU A 22 -8.54 -3.33 -5.63
N LEU A 23 -7.31 -3.20 -5.14
CA LEU A 23 -6.90 -2.09 -4.28
C LEU A 23 -7.03 -0.74 -4.99
N ILE A 24 -6.56 -0.63 -6.24
CA ILE A 24 -6.63 0.60 -7.03
C ILE A 24 -8.09 1.02 -7.28
N ILE A 25 -8.95 0.06 -7.64
CA ILE A 25 -10.39 0.35 -7.85
C ILE A 25 -11.01 0.88 -6.56
N ASN A 26 -10.79 0.20 -5.43
CA ASN A 26 -11.34 0.62 -4.14
C ASN A 26 -10.82 2.01 -3.71
N ILE A 27 -9.55 2.33 -3.98
CA ILE A 27 -9.00 3.66 -3.68
C ILE A 27 -9.63 4.74 -4.57
N THR A 28 -9.88 4.43 -5.84
CA THR A 28 -10.46 5.39 -6.80
C THR A 28 -11.91 5.73 -6.48
N GLU A 29 -12.63 4.79 -5.86
CA GLU A 29 -14.05 4.93 -5.48
C GLU A 29 -14.26 5.27 -4.00
N LEU A 30 -13.18 5.58 -3.27
CA LEU A 30 -13.20 5.71 -1.81
C LEU A 30 -13.96 6.97 -1.34
N GLU A 31 -14.98 6.80 -0.48
CA GLU A 31 -15.67 7.90 0.24
C GLU A 31 -15.16 8.10 1.68
N GLU A 32 -14.16 7.32 2.09
CA GLU A 32 -13.48 7.37 3.40
C GLU A 32 -14.37 7.08 4.61
N THR A 33 -15.42 6.29 4.41
CA THR A 33 -16.18 5.75 5.54
C THR A 33 -15.36 4.72 6.30
N ASP A 34 -15.59 4.58 7.62
CA ASP A 34 -14.95 3.54 8.44
C ASP A 34 -15.12 2.13 7.86
N GLU A 35 -16.26 1.86 7.22
CA GLU A 35 -16.51 0.57 6.59
C GLU A 35 -15.57 0.32 5.39
N GLU A 36 -15.39 1.32 4.53
CA GLU A 36 -14.49 1.24 3.38
C GLU A 36 -13.03 1.15 3.82
N LEU A 37 -12.64 1.93 4.83
CA LEU A 37 -11.30 1.85 5.41
C LEU A 37 -11.01 0.46 5.99
N ARG A 38 -11.98 -0.16 6.68
CA ARG A 38 -11.86 -1.56 7.14
C ARG A 38 -11.76 -2.55 5.98
N ARG A 39 -12.47 -2.32 4.86
CA ARG A 39 -12.38 -3.15 3.65
C ARG A 39 -10.99 -3.04 3.03
N LEU A 40 -10.45 -1.83 2.91
CA LEU A 40 -9.08 -1.58 2.45
C LEU A 40 -8.05 -2.23 3.38
N SER A 41 -8.21 -2.10 4.70
CA SER A 41 -7.32 -2.74 5.67
C SER A 41 -7.27 -4.26 5.48
N LYS A 42 -8.43 -4.92 5.36
CA LYS A 42 -8.52 -6.36 5.09
C LYS A 42 -7.85 -6.76 3.77
N LEU A 43 -7.85 -5.89 2.77
CA LEU A 43 -7.18 -6.15 1.50
C LEU A 43 -5.65 -6.08 1.67
N GLY A 44 -5.16 -5.07 2.40
CA GLY A 44 -3.74 -4.98 2.75
C GLY A 44 -3.22 -6.23 3.48
N ASP A 45 -3.99 -6.74 4.46
CA ASP A 45 -3.66 -7.98 5.18
C ASP A 45 -3.58 -9.19 4.24
N LYS A 46 -4.55 -9.32 3.31
CA LYS A 46 -4.56 -10.41 2.30
C LYS A 46 -3.33 -10.39 1.41
N MET A 47 -2.79 -9.21 1.13
CA MET A 47 -1.60 -9.00 0.31
C MET A 47 -0.29 -9.29 1.08
N GLY A 48 -0.37 -9.74 2.34
CA GLY A 48 0.77 -10.26 3.11
C GLY A 48 1.58 -9.21 3.85
N LEU A 49 1.08 -7.98 3.96
CA LEU A 49 1.68 -6.94 4.79
C LEU A 49 1.64 -7.36 6.27
N LYS A 50 2.65 -6.97 7.03
CA LYS A 50 2.62 -7.10 8.50
C LYS A 50 2.95 -5.77 9.13
N PHE A 51 2.26 -5.47 10.21
CA PHE A 51 2.37 -4.22 10.95
C PHE A 51 2.82 -4.48 12.38
N ALA A 52 3.18 -3.43 13.09
CA ALA A 52 3.45 -3.47 14.53
C ALA A 52 2.18 -3.84 15.30
N GLU A 53 2.32 -4.41 16.51
CA GLU A 53 1.18 -4.83 17.33
C GLU A 53 0.30 -3.65 17.78
N ASP A 54 0.91 -2.48 17.91
CA ASP A 54 0.29 -1.21 18.30
C ASP A 54 -0.09 -0.32 17.10
N ALA A 55 0.09 -0.82 15.87
CA ALA A 55 -0.30 -0.09 14.68
C ALA A 55 -1.82 0.18 14.66
N HIS A 56 -2.22 1.35 14.19
CA HIS A 56 -3.64 1.69 14.04
C HIS A 56 -4.36 0.69 13.12
N GLU A 57 -5.64 0.39 13.37
CA GLU A 57 -6.41 -0.58 12.55
C GLU A 57 -6.57 -0.17 11.06
N PHE A 58 -6.34 1.11 10.77
CA PHE A 58 -6.35 1.68 9.42
C PHE A 58 -4.95 1.77 8.80
N CYS A 59 -3.91 1.24 9.45
CA CYS A 59 -2.54 1.23 8.92
C CYS A 59 -2.44 0.60 7.52
N PRO A 60 -3.07 -0.56 7.22
CA PRO A 60 -2.98 -1.11 5.87
C PRO A 60 -3.70 -0.26 4.82
N ALA A 61 -4.82 0.38 5.17
CA ALA A 61 -5.51 1.33 4.28
C ALA A 61 -4.67 2.59 4.04
N ALA A 62 -4.10 3.15 5.11
CA ALA A 62 -3.19 4.29 5.04
C ALA A 62 -1.96 3.99 4.20
N LEU A 63 -1.40 2.80 4.29
CA LEU A 63 -0.26 2.38 3.46
C LEU A 63 -0.66 2.26 1.98
N GLY A 64 -1.84 1.69 1.69
CA GLY A 64 -2.35 1.62 0.32
C GLY A 64 -2.48 3.00 -0.33
N LEU A 65 -3.06 3.96 0.40
CA LEU A 65 -3.18 5.35 -0.03
C LEU A 65 -1.81 6.04 -0.14
N TYR A 66 -0.91 5.82 0.82
CA TYR A 66 0.45 6.36 0.77
C TYR A 66 1.21 5.93 -0.49
N VAL A 67 1.05 4.67 -0.91
CA VAL A 67 1.76 4.13 -2.08
C VAL A 67 1.09 4.53 -3.40
N LEU A 68 -0.24 4.61 -3.44
CA LEU A 68 -1.01 4.73 -4.69
C LEU A 68 -1.62 6.12 -4.94
N ASP A 69 -1.77 6.95 -3.91
CA ASP A 69 -2.35 8.29 -3.99
C ASP A 69 -1.44 9.32 -3.32
N TRP A 70 -0.49 9.85 -4.09
CA TRP A 70 0.50 10.82 -3.60
C TRP A 70 -0.04 12.25 -3.50
N SER A 71 -1.32 12.47 -3.81
CA SER A 71 -1.93 13.80 -3.72
C SER A 71 -2.35 14.17 -2.29
N ARG A 72 -2.33 13.21 -1.37
CA ARG A 72 -2.86 13.35 -0.01
C ARG A 72 -1.82 13.91 0.95
N GLU A 73 -2.26 14.75 1.88
CA GLU A 73 -1.43 15.23 3.00
C GLU A 73 -1.68 14.43 4.28
N GLU A 74 -2.92 13.98 4.48
CA GLU A 74 -3.36 13.18 5.63
C GLU A 74 -3.84 11.80 5.19
N LEU A 75 -3.61 10.81 6.06
CA LEU A 75 -3.96 9.42 5.83
C LEU A 75 -4.83 8.88 6.98
N PRO A 76 -5.68 7.87 6.72
CA PRO A 76 -6.56 7.24 7.71
C PRO A 76 -5.84 6.85 9.01
N GLY A 77 -6.47 7.05 10.17
CA GLY A 77 -5.84 6.76 11.46
C GLY A 77 -4.85 7.84 11.93
N GLY A 78 -4.83 9.00 11.28
CA GLY A 78 -4.02 10.15 11.69
C GLY A 78 -2.55 10.05 11.26
N TYR A 79 -2.24 9.16 10.32
CA TYR A 79 -0.92 9.10 9.69
C TYR A 79 -0.72 10.30 8.76
N SER A 80 0.56 10.59 8.55
CA SER A 80 1.02 11.65 7.67
C SER A 80 1.58 11.07 6.38
N ALA A 81 1.29 11.71 5.26
CA ALA A 81 1.90 11.36 3.96
C ALA A 81 3.34 11.88 3.82
N TYR A 82 3.79 12.78 4.69
CA TYR A 82 5.18 13.24 4.69
C TYR A 82 6.15 12.16 5.20
N GLU A 83 7.19 11.88 4.42
CA GLU A 83 8.19 10.83 4.70
C GLU A 83 8.91 11.02 6.03
N LEU A 84 9.26 12.27 6.38
CA LEU A 84 10.00 12.61 7.61
C LEU A 84 9.10 12.76 8.84
N SER A 85 7.80 12.53 8.71
CA SER A 85 6.88 12.68 9.84
C SER A 85 7.07 11.56 10.86
N PRO A 86 7.04 11.84 12.16
CA PRO A 86 7.02 10.80 13.19
C PRO A 86 5.72 9.97 13.14
N ARG A 87 4.69 10.43 12.41
CA ARG A 87 3.44 9.73 12.15
C ARG A 87 3.40 9.12 10.75
N ASN A 88 4.54 8.84 10.13
CA ASN A 88 4.55 8.20 8.82
C ASN A 88 4.17 6.71 8.94
N VAL A 89 3.28 6.23 8.06
CA VAL A 89 2.77 4.86 8.07
C VAL A 89 3.87 3.80 7.93
N MET A 90 4.98 4.12 7.28
CA MET A 90 6.13 3.21 7.12
C MET A 90 6.79 2.84 8.45
N GLY A 91 6.65 3.68 9.48
CA GLY A 91 7.14 3.38 10.83
C GLY A 91 6.48 2.16 11.46
N ASP A 92 5.25 1.86 11.05
CA ASP A 92 4.43 0.79 11.62
C ASP A 92 4.48 -0.50 10.77
N VAL A 93 5.19 -0.51 9.64
CA VAL A 93 5.30 -1.70 8.79
C VAL A 93 6.50 -2.55 9.22
N THR A 94 6.23 -3.76 9.71
CA THR A 94 7.26 -4.70 10.19
C THR A 94 7.74 -5.66 9.10
N TYR A 95 6.92 -5.89 8.06
CA TYR A 95 7.30 -6.72 6.92
C TYR A 95 6.61 -6.28 5.63
N PHE A 96 7.43 -6.08 4.60
CA PHE A 96 7.01 -5.82 3.23
C PHE A 96 7.26 -7.04 2.34
N PRO A 97 6.20 -7.65 1.78
CA PRO A 97 6.36 -8.69 0.76
C PRO A 97 7.19 -8.21 -0.45
N PRO A 98 7.99 -9.08 -1.09
CA PRO A 98 8.80 -8.71 -2.25
C PRO A 98 8.01 -8.05 -3.39
N GLU A 99 6.77 -8.48 -3.63
CA GLU A 99 5.89 -7.92 -4.65
C GLU A 99 5.49 -6.47 -4.33
N TRP A 100 5.29 -6.12 -3.07
CA TRP A 100 5.09 -4.74 -2.65
C TRP A 100 6.32 -3.88 -2.90
N VAL A 101 7.51 -4.39 -2.55
CA VAL A 101 8.78 -3.68 -2.83
C VAL A 101 8.93 -3.40 -4.33
N LEU A 102 8.56 -4.36 -5.18
CA LEU A 102 8.58 -4.17 -6.64
C LEU A 102 7.56 -3.15 -7.11
N THR A 103 6.39 -3.12 -6.49
CA THR A 103 5.32 -2.19 -6.82
C THR A 103 5.73 -0.75 -6.47
N CYS A 104 6.24 -0.52 -5.26
CA CYS A 104 6.72 0.81 -4.84
C CYS A 104 7.86 1.31 -5.75
N ARG A 105 8.79 0.44 -6.16
CA ARG A 105 9.88 0.80 -7.09
C ARG A 105 9.41 1.10 -8.51
N ALA A 106 8.28 0.55 -8.93
CA ALA A 106 7.74 0.77 -10.28
C ALA A 106 6.88 2.04 -10.36
N LEU A 107 6.40 2.54 -9.21
CA LEU A 107 5.59 3.74 -9.12
C LEU A 107 6.43 5.01 -8.92
N GLN A 108 7.64 4.90 -8.34
CA GLN A 108 8.67 5.95 -8.28
C GLN A 108 9.27 6.27 -9.66
#